data_AF-A0AAW6U298-F1
#
_entry.id   AF-A0AAW6U298-F1
#
_cell.length_a   1.000
_cell.length_b   1.000
_cell.length_c   1.000
_cell.angle_alpha   90.00
_cell.angle_beta   90.00
_cell.angle_gamma   90.00
#
_symmetry.space_group_name_H-M   'P 1'
#
loop_
_entity.id
_entity.type
_entity.pdbx_description
1 polymer ?
#
loop_
_entity_poly.entity_id
_entity_poly.type
_entity_poly.pdbx_seq_one_letter_code
_entity_poly.pdbx_strand_id
1 'polypeptide(L)'
;MMFRRTAAAMGLVLCLAGIVPLSHSQSQHSETPTAQEMMERMQRQQERWREQTDRQMARFQEQAKRDSRRSLDEAKRQAIGATPSQWGTIRPRLQAVSALRHEEYAYLRPQVGLKTSEAVGRCRWTWENIFALDPDKPLTAAETTCRVLRDMLADEQTSIEATWEQVELLRAQRKHAADQLPAAEQALGKVTTLRQKAALMVMGALQ
;
A
#
# COMPACT_ATOMS: atom_id res chain seq x y z
N MET A 1 -26.64 -34.76 23.47
CA MET A 1 -26.37 -33.87 24.63
C MET A 1 -26.01 -32.50 24.08
N MET A 2 -27.02 -31.64 23.93
CA MET A 2 -27.32 -30.49 24.81
C MET A 2 -26.63 -29.20 24.34
N PHE A 3 -27.44 -28.40 23.62
CA PHE A 3 -27.27 -26.98 23.32
C PHE A 3 -27.01 -26.15 24.58
N ARG A 4 -26.16 -25.13 24.49
CA ARG A 4 -26.29 -23.90 25.29
C ARG A 4 -26.08 -22.67 24.43
N ARG A 5 -27.21 -22.11 24.00
CA ARG A 5 -27.37 -20.70 23.61
C ARG A 5 -27.38 -19.87 24.90
N THR A 6 -26.60 -18.81 24.95
CA THR A 6 -26.80 -17.74 25.94
C THR A 6 -27.09 -16.45 25.18
N ALA A 7 -28.39 -16.15 25.11
CA ALA A 7 -28.91 -14.83 24.87
C ALA A 7 -28.75 -13.99 26.14
N ALA A 8 -28.35 -12.72 25.98
CA ALA A 8 -28.53 -11.67 26.97
C ALA A 8 -28.56 -10.34 26.20
N ALA A 9 -29.32 -9.32 26.55
CA ALA A 9 -30.56 -9.15 27.32
C ALA A 9 -30.89 -7.68 27.05
N MET A 10 -32.16 -7.38 26.77
CA MET A 10 -32.67 -6.03 26.56
C MET A 10 -32.42 -5.15 27.80
N GLY A 11 -32.03 -3.91 27.56
CA GLY A 11 -32.03 -2.84 28.55
C GLY A 11 -32.52 -1.55 27.91
N LEU A 12 -33.84 -1.44 27.74
CA LEU A 12 -34.54 -0.26 27.26
C LEU A 12 -35.10 0.46 28.49
N VAL A 13 -34.53 1.61 28.85
CA VAL A 13 -35.05 2.47 29.92
C VAL A 13 -35.52 3.78 29.30
N LEU A 14 -36.84 3.83 29.09
CA LEU A 14 -37.61 5.06 28.91
C LEU A 14 -37.71 5.76 30.27
N CYS A 15 -37.23 7.00 30.36
CA CYS A 15 -37.68 7.95 31.38
C CYS A 15 -38.33 9.13 30.67
N LEU A 16 -39.66 9.07 30.56
CA LEU A 16 -40.53 10.19 30.22
C LEU A 16 -40.67 11.07 31.47
N ALA A 17 -39.99 12.21 31.48
CA ALA A 17 -40.31 13.30 32.39
C ALA A 17 -40.82 14.48 31.56
N GLY A 18 -42.15 14.59 31.49
CA GLY A 18 -42.83 15.73 30.91
C GLY A 18 -42.64 16.95 31.79
N ILE A 19 -41.96 17.96 31.26
CA ILE A 19 -41.99 19.33 31.79
C ILE A 19 -42.81 20.14 30.80
N VAL A 20 -43.97 20.62 31.27
CA VAL A 20 -44.86 21.52 30.55
C VAL A 20 -44.24 22.93 30.56
N PRO A 21 -43.89 23.53 29.42
CA PRO A 21 -43.38 24.89 29.41
C PRO A 21 -44.55 25.89 29.51
N LEU A 22 -44.47 26.76 30.52
CA LEU A 22 -45.27 27.98 30.61
C LEU A 22 -45.02 28.85 29.37
N SER A 23 -46.11 29.23 28.71
CA SER A 23 -46.15 30.07 27.53
C SER A 23 -45.66 31.49 27.84
N HIS A 24 -44.38 31.75 27.58
CA HIS A 24 -43.85 33.10 27.48
C HIS A 24 -43.97 33.54 26.01
N SER A 25 -44.98 34.35 25.72
CA SER A 25 -45.25 34.93 24.40
C SER A 25 -44.24 36.05 24.14
N GLN A 26 -43.04 35.67 23.70
CA GLN A 26 -42.06 36.59 23.15
C GLN A 26 -42.30 36.64 21.65
N SER A 27 -42.67 37.82 21.14
CA SER A 27 -42.96 38.04 19.72
C SER A 27 -41.71 37.74 18.88
N GLN A 28 -41.63 36.51 18.37
CA GLN A 28 -40.63 36.13 17.38
C GLN A 28 -41.05 36.74 16.05
N HIS A 29 -40.34 37.78 15.62
CA HIS A 29 -40.24 38.11 14.20
C HIS A 29 -39.72 36.88 13.48
N SER A 30 -40.62 36.11 12.87
CA SER A 30 -40.30 35.01 11.98
C SER A 30 -39.83 35.60 10.65
N GLU A 31 -38.59 36.08 10.62
CA GLU A 31 -37.86 36.24 9.38
C GLU A 31 -37.64 34.83 8.83
N THR A 32 -38.52 34.42 7.91
CA THR A 32 -38.32 33.20 7.13
C THR A 32 -36.99 33.33 6.42
N PRO A 33 -36.02 32.43 6.67
CA PRO A 33 -34.73 32.49 6.00
C PRO A 33 -34.98 32.47 4.49
N THR A 34 -34.32 33.37 3.79
CA THR A 34 -34.45 33.44 2.35
C THR A 34 -34.01 32.11 1.73
N ALA A 35 -34.55 31.77 0.56
CA ALA A 35 -34.15 30.54 -0.14
C ALA A 35 -32.63 30.44 -0.34
N GLN A 36 -31.96 31.60 -0.50
CA GLN A 36 -30.51 31.70 -0.61
C GLN A 36 -29.78 31.26 0.66
N GLU A 37 -30.18 31.75 1.84
CA GLU A 37 -29.58 31.36 3.12
C GLU A 37 -29.79 29.88 3.44
N MET A 38 -30.95 29.33 3.06
CA MET A 38 -31.23 27.90 3.21
C MET A 38 -30.33 27.04 2.31
N MET A 39 -30.10 27.46 1.06
CA MET A 39 -29.17 26.77 0.16
C MET A 39 -27.73 26.83 0.65
N GLU A 40 -27.24 27.98 1.10
CA GLU A 40 -25.89 28.12 1.68
C GLU A 40 -25.72 27.23 2.91
N ARG A 41 -26.73 27.18 3.79
CA ARG A 41 -26.70 26.30 4.97
C ARG A 41 -26.63 24.83 4.58
N MET A 42 -27.38 24.42 3.57
CA MET A 42 -27.36 23.05 3.04
C MET A 42 -26.00 22.70 2.41
N GLN A 43 -25.40 23.63 1.66
CA GLN A 43 -24.06 23.45 1.08
C GLN A 43 -22.99 23.27 2.16
N ARG A 44 -22.95 24.16 3.17
CA ARG A 44 -22.02 24.05 4.30
C ARG A 44 -22.21 22.72 5.06
N GLN A 45 -23.46 22.27 5.19
CA GLN A 45 -23.75 20.97 5.81
C GLN A 45 -23.24 19.81 4.96
N GLN A 46 -23.41 19.88 3.64
CA GLN A 46 -22.91 18.88 2.70
C GLN A 46 -21.38 18.82 2.70
N GLU A 47 -20.70 19.96 2.71
CA GLU A 47 -19.24 20.05 2.81
C GLU A 47 -18.72 19.43 4.11
N ARG A 48 -19.32 19.77 5.25
CA ARG A 48 -18.96 19.15 6.54
C ARG A 48 -19.14 17.64 6.52
N TRP A 49 -20.23 17.16 5.92
CA TRP A 49 -20.49 15.73 5.78
C TRP A 49 -19.44 15.05 4.89
N ARG A 50 -19.06 15.67 3.76
CA ARG A 50 -17.99 15.18 2.87
C ARG A 50 -16.65 15.12 3.62
N GLU A 51 -16.24 16.21 4.26
CA GLU A 51 -14.99 16.23 5.03
C GLU A 51 -14.94 15.17 6.13
N GLN A 52 -16.05 14.96 6.85
CA GLN A 52 -16.14 13.93 7.88
C GLN A 52 -16.02 12.53 7.29
N THR A 53 -16.71 12.29 6.17
CA THR A 53 -16.65 11.02 5.44
C THR A 53 -15.24 10.76 4.93
N ASP A 54 -14.60 11.76 4.33
CA ASP A 54 -13.23 11.66 3.80
C ASP A 54 -12.23 11.35 4.91
N ARG A 55 -12.33 12.04 6.06
CA ARG A 55 -11.48 11.75 7.23
C ARG A 55 -11.70 10.33 7.75
N GLN A 56 -12.95 9.85 7.79
CA GLN A 56 -13.26 8.49 8.22
C GLN A 56 -12.71 7.45 7.25
N MET A 57 -12.88 7.67 5.94
CA MET A 57 -12.34 6.80 4.89
C MET A 57 -10.82 6.77 4.91
N ALA A 58 -10.16 7.92 5.08
CA ALA A 58 -8.70 7.99 5.20
C ALA A 58 -8.17 7.18 6.40
N ARG A 59 -8.81 7.31 7.57
CA ARG A 59 -8.46 6.50 8.75
C ARG A 59 -8.66 5.01 8.51
N PHE A 60 -9.77 4.64 7.87
CA PHE A 60 -10.06 3.24 7.54
C PHE A 60 -9.02 2.67 6.56
N GLN A 61 -8.67 3.41 5.51
CA GLN A 61 -7.63 3.01 4.55
C GLN A 61 -6.26 2.84 5.23
N GLU A 62 -5.86 3.79 6.06
CA GLU A 62 -4.60 3.74 6.82
C GLU A 62 -4.57 2.50 7.74
N GLN A 63 -5.67 2.23 8.45
CA GLN A 63 -5.81 1.05 9.30
C GLN A 63 -5.73 -0.25 8.48
N ALA A 64 -6.47 -0.33 7.37
CA ALA A 64 -6.45 -1.48 6.48
C ALA A 64 -5.05 -1.74 5.90
N LYS A 65 -4.30 -0.69 5.52
CA LYS A 65 -2.90 -0.79 5.08
C LYS A 65 -2.01 -1.37 6.18
N ARG A 66 -2.13 -0.87 7.42
CA ARG A 66 -1.36 -1.36 8.57
C ARG A 66 -1.68 -2.82 8.89
N ASP A 67 -2.95 -3.18 8.89
CA ASP A 67 -3.39 -4.54 9.20
C ASP A 67 -2.99 -5.52 8.08
N SER A 68 -3.03 -5.09 6.82
CA SER A 68 -2.50 -5.84 5.68
C SER A 68 -0.99 -6.09 5.82
N ARG A 69 -0.20 -5.05 6.13
CA ARG A 69 1.24 -5.18 6.38
C ARG A 69 1.55 -6.14 7.52
N ARG A 70 0.81 -6.05 8.64
CA ARG A 70 0.95 -6.97 9.79
C ARG A 70 0.61 -8.40 9.41
N SER A 71 -0.48 -8.59 8.68
CA SER A 71 -0.92 -9.93 8.24
C SER A 71 0.08 -10.58 7.29
N LEU A 72 0.65 -9.82 6.36
CA LEU A 72 1.72 -10.31 5.47
C LEU A 72 3.01 -10.65 6.23
N ASP A 73 3.41 -9.82 7.20
CA ASP A 73 4.59 -10.07 8.03
C ASP A 73 4.42 -11.33 8.87
N GLU A 74 3.25 -11.50 9.49
CA GLU A 74 2.89 -12.68 10.27
C GLU A 74 2.78 -13.94 9.41
N ALA A 75 2.20 -13.84 8.21
CA ALA A 75 2.15 -14.95 7.27
C ALA A 75 3.56 -15.41 6.84
N LYS A 76 4.48 -14.47 6.56
CA LYS A 76 5.89 -14.79 6.26
C LYS A 76 6.57 -15.48 7.44
N ARG A 77 6.38 -14.97 8.67
CA ARG A 77 6.91 -15.59 9.89
C ARG A 77 6.44 -17.03 10.03
N GLN A 78 5.14 -17.28 9.85
CA GLN A 78 4.53 -18.60 9.94
C GLN A 78 5.03 -19.54 8.83
N ALA A 79 5.12 -19.07 7.59
CA ALA A 79 5.61 -19.84 6.45
C ALA A 79 7.06 -20.32 6.65
N ILE A 80 7.91 -19.49 7.25
CA ILE A 80 9.30 -19.84 7.59
C ILE A 80 9.34 -20.80 8.80
N GLY A 81 8.29 -20.82 9.63
CA GLY A 81 8.28 -21.56 10.89
C GLY A 81 9.16 -20.90 11.96
N ALA A 82 9.20 -19.57 12.00
CA ALA A 82 9.94 -18.81 13.01
C ALA A 82 9.05 -18.50 14.22
N THR A 83 9.56 -18.64 15.44
CA THR A 83 8.90 -18.11 16.65
C THR A 83 8.90 -16.57 16.63
N PRO A 84 8.06 -15.88 17.44
CA PRO A 84 8.11 -14.42 17.54
C PRO A 84 9.49 -13.88 17.93
N SER A 85 10.22 -14.57 18.81
CA SER A 85 11.57 -14.17 19.21
C SER A 85 12.60 -14.36 18.10
N GLN A 86 12.55 -15.47 17.36
CA GLN A 86 13.40 -15.70 16.19
C GLN A 86 13.11 -14.69 15.08
N TRP A 87 11.83 -14.33 14.91
CA TRP A 87 11.41 -13.39 13.87
C TRP A 87 12.06 -12.03 14.00
N GLY A 88 12.26 -11.53 15.22
CA GLY A 88 12.99 -10.28 15.46
C GLY A 88 14.41 -10.27 14.85
N THR A 89 15.06 -11.43 14.78
CA THR A 89 16.42 -11.59 14.22
C THR A 89 16.41 -11.91 12.72
N ILE A 90 15.46 -12.74 12.26
CA ILE A 90 15.35 -13.18 10.86
C ILE A 90 14.82 -12.06 9.96
N ARG A 91 13.76 -11.36 10.39
CA ARG A 91 13.05 -10.34 9.61
C ARG A 91 13.95 -9.28 8.98
N PRO A 92 14.82 -8.57 9.73
CA PRO A 92 15.65 -7.52 9.12
C PRO A 92 16.66 -8.08 8.11
N ARG A 93 17.18 -9.30 8.30
CA ARG A 93 18.11 -9.94 7.36
C ARG A 93 17.40 -10.38 6.08
N LEU A 94 16.19 -10.94 6.22
CA LEU A 94 15.33 -11.25 5.08
C LEU A 94 14.96 -9.99 4.28
N GLN A 95 14.67 -8.88 4.96
CA GLN A 95 14.43 -7.59 4.32
C GLN A 95 15.66 -7.08 3.55
N ALA A 96 16.87 -7.22 4.12
CA ALA A 96 18.10 -6.85 3.44
C ALA A 96 18.33 -7.67 2.15
N VAL A 97 18.14 -8.99 2.22
CA VAL A 97 18.23 -9.87 1.05
C VAL A 97 17.18 -9.49 0.00
N SER A 98 15.93 -9.26 0.42
CA SER A 98 14.86 -8.85 -0.50
C SER A 98 15.15 -7.50 -1.15
N ALA A 99 15.72 -6.54 -0.44
CA ALA A 99 16.10 -5.24 -0.99
C ALA A 99 17.20 -5.38 -2.05
N LEU A 100 18.24 -6.17 -1.77
CA LEU A 100 19.32 -6.44 -2.73
C LEU A 100 18.80 -7.17 -3.98
N ARG A 101 17.90 -8.15 -3.82
CA ARG A 101 17.28 -8.83 -4.97
C ARG A 101 16.42 -7.88 -5.81
N HIS A 102 15.65 -6.98 -5.19
CA HIS A 102 14.89 -5.98 -5.96
C HIS A 102 15.85 -5.05 -6.73
N GLU A 103 16.96 -4.64 -6.13
CA GLU A 103 17.97 -3.80 -6.78
C GLU A 103 18.66 -4.54 -7.94
N GLU A 104 19.10 -5.79 -7.74
CA GLU A 104 19.74 -6.64 -8.74
C GLU A 104 18.83 -6.91 -9.95
N TYR A 105 17.56 -7.24 -9.68
CA TYR A 105 16.57 -7.56 -10.71
C TYR A 105 15.69 -6.36 -11.11
N ALA A 106 16.08 -5.12 -10.80
CA ALA A 106 15.31 -3.96 -11.24
C ALA A 106 15.41 -3.80 -12.76
N TYR A 107 14.35 -4.03 -13.54
CA TYR A 107 14.31 -3.88 -15.00
C TYR A 107 12.99 -3.32 -15.53
N LEU A 108 13.01 -2.76 -16.74
CA LEU A 108 11.80 -2.36 -17.45
C LEU A 108 11.22 -3.55 -18.20
N ARG A 109 9.93 -3.83 -17.99
CA ARG A 109 9.23 -4.87 -18.73
C ARG A 109 8.48 -4.24 -19.91
N PRO A 110 8.71 -4.69 -21.14
CA PRO A 110 7.89 -4.27 -22.25
C PRO A 110 6.49 -4.85 -22.07
N GLN A 111 5.47 -4.01 -22.20
CA GLN A 111 4.08 -4.41 -22.21
C GLN A 111 3.45 -4.10 -23.55
N VAL A 112 2.72 -5.09 -24.05
CA VAL A 112 1.93 -4.96 -25.27
C VAL A 112 0.50 -4.64 -24.86
N GLY A 113 0.07 -3.40 -25.14
CA GLY A 113 -1.33 -3.03 -25.00
C GLY A 113 -2.14 -3.66 -26.13
N LEU A 114 -2.62 -4.89 -25.93
CA LEU A 114 -3.55 -5.52 -26.87
C LEU A 114 -4.97 -5.06 -26.56
N LYS A 115 -5.49 -4.14 -27.37
CA LYS A 115 -6.93 -3.92 -27.43
C LYS A 115 -7.52 -5.01 -28.31
N THR A 116 -8.46 -5.79 -27.77
CA THR A 116 -9.07 -6.97 -28.44
C THR A 116 -9.74 -6.66 -29.79
N SER A 117 -9.98 -5.38 -30.10
CA SER A 117 -10.59 -4.90 -31.34
C SER A 117 -9.60 -4.36 -32.38
N GLU A 118 -8.29 -4.28 -32.09
CA GLU A 118 -7.30 -3.69 -33.00
C GLU A 118 -6.47 -4.75 -33.72
N ALA A 119 -6.14 -4.50 -34.99
CA ALA A 119 -5.25 -5.36 -35.77
C ALA A 119 -3.84 -5.36 -35.15
N VAL A 120 -3.15 -6.51 -35.19
CA VAL A 120 -1.82 -6.74 -34.59
C VAL A 120 -0.78 -5.69 -35.01
N GLY A 121 -0.91 -5.09 -36.20
CA GLY A 121 -0.03 -4.00 -36.66
C GLY A 121 -0.16 -2.67 -35.91
N ARG A 122 -1.15 -2.52 -35.02
CA ARG A 122 -1.37 -1.32 -34.18
C ARG A 122 -0.99 -1.52 -32.72
N CYS A 123 -0.35 -2.64 -32.37
CA CYS A 123 0.15 -2.87 -31.02
C CYS A 123 1.13 -1.78 -30.60
N ARG A 124 0.80 -1.07 -29.50
CA ARG A 124 1.71 -0.11 -28.87
C ARG A 124 2.51 -0.81 -27.78
N TRP A 125 3.82 -0.71 -27.88
CA TRP A 125 4.72 -1.08 -26.79
C TRP A 125 4.76 0.04 -25.78
N THR A 126 4.57 -0.30 -24.52
CA THR A 126 4.76 0.62 -23.40
C THR A 126 5.69 -0.02 -22.39
N TRP A 127 6.50 0.80 -21.75
CA TRP A 127 7.38 0.38 -20.67
C TRP A 127 6.65 0.59 -19.36
N GLU A 128 6.11 -0.47 -18.76
CA GLU A 128 5.48 -0.36 -17.45
C GLU A 128 6.49 -0.52 -16.32
N ASN A 129 6.23 0.20 -15.24
CA ASN A 129 6.96 0.02 -14.01
C ASN A 129 6.36 -1.18 -13.25
N ILE A 130 6.98 -2.35 -13.40
CA ILE A 130 6.56 -3.58 -12.70
C ILE A 130 6.72 -3.50 -11.17
N PHE A 131 7.38 -2.46 -10.65
CA PHE A 131 7.66 -2.29 -9.23
C PHE A 131 6.70 -1.32 -8.53
N ALA A 132 5.84 -0.61 -9.26
CA ALA A 132 4.88 0.36 -8.72
C ALA A 132 3.60 -0.28 -8.14
N LEU A 133 3.69 -1.48 -7.55
CA LEU A 133 2.53 -2.16 -6.95
C LEU A 133 2.12 -1.56 -5.60
N ASP A 134 3.04 -0.89 -4.90
CA ASP A 134 2.76 -0.15 -3.67
C ASP A 134 3.33 1.27 -3.80
N PRO A 135 2.50 2.32 -4.00
CA PRO A 135 2.99 3.69 -4.15
C PRO A 135 3.65 4.24 -2.88
N ASP A 136 3.41 3.61 -1.72
CA ASP A 136 4.00 4.02 -0.45
C ASP A 136 5.37 3.36 -0.19
N LYS A 137 5.76 2.36 -1.00
CA LYS A 137 7.08 1.72 -0.88
C LYS A 137 8.12 2.61 -1.56
N PRO A 138 9.19 3.03 -0.86
CA PRO A 138 10.27 3.77 -1.51
C PRO A 138 10.92 2.89 -2.57
N LEU A 139 11.15 3.47 -3.75
CA LEU A 139 11.89 2.81 -4.80
C LEU A 139 13.36 2.65 -4.39
N THR A 140 13.97 1.56 -4.82
CA THR A 140 15.41 1.39 -4.72
C THR A 140 16.13 2.30 -5.72
N ALA A 141 17.47 2.36 -5.67
CA ALA A 141 18.22 3.24 -6.56
C ALA A 141 18.10 2.76 -8.02
N ALA A 142 18.23 1.45 -8.27
CA ALA A 142 18.01 0.85 -9.58
C ALA A 142 16.57 0.98 -10.10
N GLU A 143 15.56 0.84 -9.23
CA GLU A 143 14.15 1.08 -9.59
C GLU A 143 13.92 2.56 -9.98
N THR A 144 14.59 3.50 -9.28
CA THR A 144 14.56 4.92 -9.62
C THR A 144 15.20 5.18 -10.98
N THR A 145 16.37 4.58 -11.27
CA THR A 145 17.03 4.66 -12.58
C THR A 145 16.15 4.08 -13.69
N CYS A 146 15.47 2.96 -13.44
CA CYS A 146 14.51 2.39 -14.41
C CYS A 146 13.37 3.37 -14.72
N ARG A 147 12.84 4.07 -13.71
CA ARG A 147 11.81 5.09 -13.93
C ARG A 147 12.32 6.23 -14.81
N VAL A 148 13.53 6.72 -14.55
CA VAL A 148 14.18 7.76 -15.38
C VAL A 148 14.38 7.28 -16.81
N LEU A 149 14.93 6.08 -17.00
CA LEU A 149 15.10 5.47 -18.32
C LEU A 149 13.79 5.34 -19.09
N ARG A 150 12.70 4.96 -18.42
CA ARG A 150 11.37 4.88 -19.04
C ARG A 150 10.95 6.25 -19.58
N ASP A 151 11.10 7.29 -18.76
CA ASP A 151 10.68 8.65 -19.11
C ASP A 151 11.53 9.19 -20.28
N MET A 152 12.84 8.93 -20.27
CA MET A 152 13.78 9.25 -21.35
C MET A 152 13.46 8.51 -22.66
N LEU A 153 13.15 7.22 -22.58
CA LEU A 153 12.79 6.41 -23.77
C LEU A 153 11.43 6.80 -24.38
N ALA A 154 10.59 7.50 -23.62
CA ALA A 154 9.32 8.03 -24.12
C ALA A 154 9.48 9.42 -24.78
N ASP A 155 10.60 10.10 -24.56
CA ASP A 155 10.91 11.42 -25.11
C ASP A 155 11.86 11.31 -26.30
N GLU A 156 11.35 11.61 -27.50
CA GLU A 156 12.12 11.56 -28.76
C GLU A 156 13.28 12.58 -28.81
N GLN A 157 13.29 13.58 -27.92
CA GLN A 157 14.34 14.61 -27.86
C GLN A 157 15.51 14.20 -26.96
N THR A 158 15.38 13.11 -26.20
CA THR A 158 16.44 12.66 -25.32
C THR A 158 17.63 12.11 -26.13
N SER A 159 18.83 12.58 -25.83
CA SER A 159 20.04 12.14 -26.54
C SER A 159 20.40 10.69 -26.23
N ILE A 160 21.08 10.04 -27.18
CA ILE A 160 21.55 8.66 -27.04
C ILE A 160 22.58 8.56 -25.91
N GLU A 161 23.46 9.56 -25.78
CA GLU A 161 24.51 9.63 -24.77
C GLU A 161 23.92 9.71 -23.36
N ALA A 162 22.90 10.56 -23.16
CA ALA A 162 22.21 10.67 -21.88
C ALA A 162 21.52 9.35 -21.51
N THR A 163 20.87 8.70 -22.48
CA THR A 163 20.24 7.39 -22.27
C THR A 163 21.28 6.33 -21.89
N TRP A 164 22.43 6.33 -22.56
CA TRP A 164 23.50 5.38 -22.29
C TRP A 164 24.11 5.56 -20.90
N GLU A 165 24.29 6.81 -20.44
CA GLU A 165 24.76 7.09 -19.08
C GLU A 165 23.85 6.45 -18.01
N GLN A 166 22.53 6.55 -18.18
CA GLN A 166 21.57 5.92 -17.26
C GLN A 166 21.58 4.38 -17.35
N VAL A 167 21.84 3.82 -18.53
CA VAL A 167 22.03 2.36 -18.69
C VAL A 167 23.28 1.90 -17.94
N GLU A 168 24.39 2.62 -18.03
CA GLU A 168 25.62 2.30 -17.29
C GLU A 168 25.42 2.44 -15.78
N LEU A 169 24.72 3.48 -15.34
CA LEU A 169 24.34 3.64 -13.93
C LEU A 169 23.51 2.45 -13.43
N LEU A 170 22.50 2.02 -14.19
CA LEU A 170 21.69 0.86 -13.84
C LEU A 170 22.52 -0.43 -13.77
N ARG A 171 23.45 -0.63 -14.72
CA ARG A 171 24.37 -1.78 -14.70
C ARG A 171 25.24 -1.79 -13.44
N ALA A 172 25.81 -0.63 -13.09
CA ALA A 172 26.64 -0.49 -11.90
C ALA A 172 25.86 -0.78 -10.61
N GLN A 173 24.63 -0.25 -10.49
CA GLN A 173 23.75 -0.50 -9.34
C GLN A 173 23.39 -1.98 -9.17
N ARG A 174 22.96 -2.63 -10.26
CA ARG A 174 22.66 -4.08 -10.24
C ARG A 174 23.88 -4.91 -9.90
N LYS A 175 25.05 -4.58 -10.47
CA LYS A 175 26.30 -5.27 -10.17
C LYS A 175 26.66 -5.13 -8.69
N HIS A 176 26.58 -3.93 -8.15
CA HIS A 176 26.84 -3.69 -6.73
C HIS A 176 25.90 -4.50 -5.83
N ALA A 177 24.61 -4.59 -6.17
CA ALA A 177 23.67 -5.42 -5.43
C ALA A 177 24.00 -6.91 -5.51
N ALA A 178 24.33 -7.41 -6.71
CA ALA A 178 24.74 -8.79 -6.92
C ALA A 178 26.02 -9.14 -6.13
N ASP A 179 27.00 -8.22 -6.07
CA ASP A 179 28.24 -8.42 -5.33
C ASP A 179 28.00 -8.50 -3.80
N GLN A 180 26.94 -7.84 -3.28
CA GLN A 180 26.57 -7.84 -1.85
C GLN A 180 25.64 -8.98 -1.45
N LEU A 181 24.85 -9.51 -2.39
CA LEU A 181 23.81 -10.49 -2.13
C LEU A 181 24.32 -11.76 -1.40
N PRO A 182 25.44 -12.40 -1.81
CA PRO A 182 25.93 -13.60 -1.14
C PRO A 182 26.24 -13.40 0.35
N ALA A 183 26.79 -12.23 0.72
CA ALA A 183 27.09 -11.92 2.11
C ALA A 183 25.82 -11.74 2.94
N ALA A 184 24.79 -11.10 2.38
CA ALA A 184 23.49 -10.94 3.02
C ALA A 184 22.77 -12.29 3.21
N GLU A 185 22.79 -13.15 2.19
CA GLU A 185 22.25 -14.51 2.26
C GLU A 185 22.98 -15.36 3.29
N GLN A 186 24.31 -15.29 3.35
CA GLN A 186 25.10 -15.96 4.38
C GLN A 186 24.73 -15.46 5.79
N ALA A 187 24.55 -14.14 5.95
CA ALA A 187 24.14 -13.55 7.22
C ALA A 187 22.75 -14.00 7.66
N LEU A 188 21.80 -14.12 6.74
CA LEU A 188 20.48 -14.71 6.98
C LEU A 188 20.62 -16.19 7.36
N GLY A 189 21.43 -16.95 6.61
CA GLY A 189 21.67 -18.37 6.85
C GLY A 189 22.28 -18.69 8.22
N LYS A 190 23.05 -17.78 8.82
CA LYS A 190 23.63 -17.95 10.17
C LYS A 190 22.60 -17.90 11.30
N VAL A 191 21.43 -17.29 11.09
CA VAL A 191 20.40 -17.10 12.12
C VAL A 191 19.19 -18.02 11.95
N THR A 192 19.24 -18.92 10.97
CA THR A 192 18.13 -19.81 10.59
C THR A 192 18.48 -21.27 10.80
N THR A 193 17.50 -22.06 11.25
CA THR A 193 17.61 -23.53 11.29
C THR A 193 17.55 -24.14 9.89
N LEU A 194 17.90 -25.43 9.74
CA LEU A 194 17.84 -26.12 8.45
C LEU A 194 16.43 -26.08 7.83
N ARG A 195 15.39 -26.29 8.63
CA ARG A 195 13.99 -26.22 8.17
C ARG A 195 13.62 -24.82 7.69
N GLN A 196 14.07 -23.78 8.40
CA GLN A 196 13.83 -22.38 8.02
C GLN A 196 14.57 -22.02 6.73
N LYS A 197 15.80 -22.53 6.53
CA LYS A 197 16.53 -22.36 5.26
C LYS A 197 15.79 -22.97 4.08
N ALA A 198 15.27 -24.19 4.23
CA ALA A 198 14.49 -24.84 3.18
C ALA A 198 13.24 -24.02 2.81
N ALA A 199 12.52 -23.49 3.81
CA ALA A 199 11.39 -22.59 3.57
C ALA A 199 11.81 -21.31 2.82
N LEU A 200 12.93 -20.69 3.22
CA LEU A 200 13.47 -19.51 2.56
C LEU A 200 13.92 -19.77 1.12
N MET A 201 14.50 -20.94 0.83
CA MET A 201 14.84 -21.37 -0.53
C MET A 201 13.59 -21.52 -1.42
N VAL A 202 12.54 -22.16 -0.90
CA VAL A 202 11.24 -22.28 -1.62
C VAL A 202 10.61 -20.91 -1.86
N MET A 203 10.79 -19.97 -0.94
CA MET A 203 10.36 -18.58 -1.11
C MET A 203 11.26 -17.74 -2.04
N GLY A 204 12.36 -18.31 -2.54
CA GLY A 204 13.33 -17.61 -3.40
C GLY A 204 14.22 -16.58 -2.67
N ALA A 205 14.31 -16.66 -1.35
CA ALA A 205 15.09 -15.73 -0.51
C ALA A 205 16.51 -16.23 -0.20
N LEU A 206 16.82 -17.50 -0.43
CA LEU A 206 18.16 -18.07 -0.34
C LEU A 206 18.40 -18.95 -1.56
N GLN A 207 19.64 -18.99 -2.03
CA GLN A 207 20.12 -19.92 -3.07
C GLN A 207 21.06 -20.97 -2.47
#